data_AF-A0A6A6R2I8-F1
#
_entry.id   AF-A0A6A6R2I8-F1
#
_cell.length_a   1.000
_cell.length_b   1.000
_cell.length_c   1.000
_cell.angle_alpha   90.00
_cell.angle_beta   90.00
_cell.angle_gamma   90.00
#
_symmetry.space_group_name_H-M   'P 1'
#
loop_
_entity.id
_entity.type
_entity.pdbx_description
1 polymer ?
#
loop_
_entity_poly.entity_id
_entity_poly.type
_entity_poly.pdbx_seq_one_letter_code
_entity_poly.pdbx_strand_id
1 'polypeptide(L)'
;IHFVVYRNYDCRNYHEHVKDDFNPLPLPQIKREVLAGLKAHFFDLPKDGDDAVARWENIGSLSITLQQTLETIRYPGQLKLEAPYTAFYHGRSLLADHASGRSGILEPLHQDHLQSLLDYVLGFCADDYKAADVLFAMGLVDKQHFQKLFPPNEVLVDAKDPQPLAYSTIDCAQNHPLELLLTVWNWQYDGLFRQKNSLLTVTWPSYDGQIPISALPVYPLRYDTTGLKERLIERGQMFWECRKRKFVSYESSNSALELQTV
;
A
#
# COMPACT_ATOMS: atom_id res chain seq x y z
N ILE A 1 -5.59 -9.84 26.44
CA ILE A 1 -4.89 -8.91 25.51
C ILE A 1 -4.62 -9.70 24.24
N HIS A 2 -5.25 -9.34 23.11
CA HIS A 2 -5.09 -10.05 21.84
C HIS A 2 -3.90 -9.52 21.01
N PHE A 3 -3.63 -8.23 21.13
CA PHE A 3 -2.52 -7.51 20.51
C PHE A 3 -2.26 -6.20 21.26
N VAL A 4 -1.15 -5.54 20.96
CA VAL A 4 -0.78 -4.21 21.49
C VAL A 4 -0.53 -3.27 20.33
N VAL A 5 -1.09 -2.07 20.40
CA VAL A 5 -0.85 -1.01 19.42
C VAL A 5 0.25 -0.10 19.95
N TYR A 6 1.33 0.03 19.19
CA TYR A 6 2.42 0.94 19.46
C TYR A 6 2.25 2.18 18.58
N ARG A 7 2.16 3.36 19.20
CA ARG A 7 2.12 4.66 18.52
C ARG A 7 3.32 5.48 18.96
N ASN A 8 3.95 6.15 18.01
CA ASN A 8 5.01 7.11 18.28
C ASN A 8 4.58 8.51 17.88
N TYR A 9 4.84 9.48 18.75
CA TYR A 9 4.50 10.88 18.53
C TYR A 9 5.77 11.72 18.52
N ASP A 10 5.79 12.74 17.67
CA ASP A 10 6.81 13.78 17.72
C ASP A 10 6.35 14.89 18.66
N CYS A 11 6.71 14.76 19.94
CA CYS A 11 6.29 15.71 20.97
C CYS A 11 6.81 17.12 20.69
N ARG A 12 7.93 17.28 19.99
CA ARG A 12 8.47 18.60 19.65
C ARG A 12 7.64 19.25 18.55
N ASN A 13 7.36 18.52 17.48
CA ASN A 13 6.52 19.02 16.40
C ASN A 13 5.10 19.35 16.92
N TYR A 14 4.54 18.48 17.76
CA TYR A 14 3.25 18.74 18.40
C TYR A 14 3.29 19.99 19.28
N HIS A 15 4.33 20.14 20.12
CA HIS A 15 4.48 21.35 20.94
C HIS A 15 4.57 22.63 20.08
N GLU A 16 5.35 22.61 18.99
CA GLU A 16 5.42 23.76 18.08
C GLU A 16 4.08 24.10 17.42
N HIS A 17 3.20 23.11 17.25
CA HIS A 17 1.86 23.30 16.72
C HIS A 17 0.91 23.95 17.74
N VAL A 18 0.95 23.53 19.00
CA VAL A 18 -0.02 23.97 20.03
C VAL A 18 0.50 25.08 20.95
N LYS A 19 1.77 25.46 20.86
CA LYS A 19 2.38 26.45 21.78
C LYS A 19 1.66 27.81 21.77
N ASP A 20 1.07 28.19 20.63
CA ASP A 20 0.40 29.48 20.45
C ASP A 20 -1.04 29.46 20.98
N ASP A 21 -1.55 28.28 21.37
CA ASP A 21 -2.87 28.10 22.00
C ASP A 21 -2.85 28.44 23.50
N PHE A 22 -1.65 28.55 24.09
CA PHE A 22 -1.47 28.88 25.50
C PHE A 22 -1.55 30.39 25.73
N ASN A 23 -2.49 30.80 26.57
CA ASN A 23 -2.65 32.18 26.99
C ASN A 23 -1.75 32.48 28.18
N PRO A 24 -1.03 33.62 28.19
CA PRO A 24 -0.24 34.03 29.34
C PRO A 24 -1.13 34.52 30.48
N LEU A 25 -0.90 34.01 31.67
CA LEU A 25 -1.54 34.47 32.90
C LEU A 25 -0.75 35.63 33.55
N PRO A 26 -1.43 36.53 34.28
CA PRO A 26 -0.76 37.62 34.99
C PRO A 26 0.25 37.10 36.02
N LEU A 27 1.48 37.61 35.95
CA LEU A 27 2.56 37.22 36.86
C LEU A 27 2.44 37.92 38.23
N PRO A 28 2.62 37.20 39.35
CA PRO A 28 2.59 37.78 40.68
C PRO A 28 3.86 38.60 40.97
N GLN A 29 3.74 39.61 41.82
CA GLN A 29 4.88 40.44 42.23
C GLN A 29 5.73 39.71 43.28
N ILE A 30 6.62 38.83 42.82
CA ILE A 30 7.54 38.02 43.65
C ILE A 30 8.99 38.23 43.17
N LYS A 31 9.97 37.89 44.00
CA LYS A 31 11.41 37.91 43.66
C LYS A 31 11.66 37.20 42.33
N ARG A 32 12.48 37.83 41.48
CA ARG A 32 12.78 37.40 40.10
C ARG A 32 13.34 35.97 40.00
N GLU A 33 14.12 35.54 40.99
CA GLU A 33 14.68 34.19 41.11
C GLU A 33 13.59 33.11 41.22
N VAL A 34 12.56 33.39 42.00
CA VAL A 34 11.40 32.49 42.19
C VAL A 34 10.49 32.55 40.96
N LEU A 35 10.34 33.73 40.36
CA LEU A 35 9.53 33.93 39.16
C LEU A 35 10.08 33.17 37.95
N ALA A 36 11.40 33.07 37.80
CA ALA A 36 12.03 32.35 36.69
C ALA A 36 11.68 30.86 36.69
N GLY A 37 11.61 30.23 37.88
CA GLY A 37 11.23 28.82 38.02
C GLY A 37 9.73 28.56 37.85
N LEU A 38 8.88 29.58 38.07
CA LEU A 38 7.43 29.44 37.99
C LEU A 38 6.83 29.87 36.65
N LYS A 39 7.60 30.56 35.79
CA LYS A 39 7.11 31.16 34.55
C LYS A 39 6.36 30.17 33.64
N ALA A 40 6.79 28.90 33.59
CA ALA A 40 6.14 27.86 32.79
C ALA A 40 4.71 27.50 33.27
N HIS A 41 4.36 27.84 34.52
CA HIS A 41 3.03 27.58 35.09
C HIS A 41 2.06 28.76 34.96
N PHE A 42 2.50 29.90 34.40
CA PHE A 42 1.65 31.06 34.16
C PHE A 42 1.11 31.08 32.73
N PHE A 43 0.62 29.92 32.30
CA PHE A 43 -0.09 29.76 31.05
C PHE A 43 -1.33 28.93 31.29
N ASP A 44 -2.45 29.30 30.68
CA ASP A 44 -3.65 28.50 30.62
C ASP A 44 -3.96 28.12 29.17
N LEU A 45 -4.50 26.91 29.00
CA LEU A 45 -5.03 26.46 27.73
C LEU A 45 -6.56 26.58 27.84
N PRO A 46 -7.18 27.59 27.21
CA PRO A 46 -8.60 27.90 27.43
C PRO A 46 -9.54 26.84 26.82
N LYS A 47 -9.07 26.07 25.85
CA LYS A 47 -9.78 24.98 25.18
C LYS A 47 -8.79 23.87 24.88
N ASP A 48 -9.21 22.62 25.04
CA ASP A 48 -8.40 21.48 24.64
C ASP A 48 -7.99 21.63 23.16
N GLY A 49 -6.69 21.42 22.91
CA GLY A 49 -6.12 21.44 21.57
C GLY A 49 -6.44 20.14 20.81
N ASP A 50 -6.14 20.14 19.52
CA ASP A 50 -6.28 18.94 18.70
C ASP A 50 -5.37 17.81 19.18
N ASP A 51 -5.81 16.56 19.08
CA ASP A 51 -5.00 15.41 19.46
C ASP A 51 -3.71 15.34 18.61
N ALA A 52 -2.61 14.95 19.26
CA ALA A 52 -1.36 14.73 18.55
C ALA A 52 -1.51 13.62 17.49
N VAL A 53 -1.01 13.87 16.27
CA VAL A 53 -1.00 12.87 15.20
C VAL A 53 0.22 11.97 15.35
N ALA A 54 -0.01 10.65 15.36
CA ALA A 54 1.07 9.67 15.44
C ALA A 54 1.95 9.73 14.18
N ARG A 55 3.27 9.74 14.38
CA ARG A 55 4.28 9.66 13.32
C ARG A 55 4.31 8.28 12.67
N TRP A 56 4.14 7.22 13.47
CA TRP A 56 3.98 5.85 13.01
C TRP A 56 3.12 5.06 13.99
N GLU A 57 2.46 4.04 13.48
CA GLU A 57 1.67 3.08 14.25
C GLU A 57 1.96 1.65 13.77
N ASN A 58 2.13 0.73 14.72
CA ASN A 58 2.34 -0.69 14.48
C ASN A 58 1.54 -1.53 15.49
N ILE A 59 0.92 -2.62 15.03
CA ILE A 59 0.31 -3.63 15.89
C ILE A 59 1.33 -4.73 16.15
N GLY A 60 1.74 -4.85 17.41
CA GLY A 60 2.71 -5.83 17.87
C GLY A 60 2.17 -6.69 19.02
N SER A 61 3.05 -7.52 19.58
CA SER A 61 2.74 -8.39 20.74
C SER A 61 1.43 -9.16 20.58
N LEU A 62 1.26 -9.81 19.42
CA LEU A 62 0.10 -10.64 19.11
C LEU A 62 0.03 -11.82 20.07
N SER A 63 -1.17 -12.14 20.56
CA SER A 63 -1.43 -13.38 21.28
C SER A 63 -1.10 -14.60 20.41
N ILE A 64 -0.69 -15.71 21.03
CA ILE A 64 -0.34 -16.97 20.33
C ILE A 64 -1.48 -17.41 19.42
N THR A 65 -2.72 -17.36 19.92
CA THR A 65 -3.93 -17.69 19.16
C THR A 65 -4.04 -16.84 17.89
N LEU A 66 -3.79 -15.52 17.98
CA LEU A 66 -3.89 -14.62 16.83
C LEU A 66 -2.76 -14.84 15.82
N GLN A 67 -1.54 -15.14 16.29
CA GLN A 67 -0.43 -15.53 15.41
C GLN A 67 -0.80 -16.79 14.61
N GLN A 68 -1.28 -17.83 15.29
CA GLN A 68 -1.75 -19.06 14.66
C GLN A 68 -2.92 -18.82 13.70
N THR A 69 -3.85 -17.92 14.05
CA THR A 69 -4.93 -17.51 13.15
C THR A 69 -4.39 -16.93 11.84
N LEU A 70 -3.48 -15.95 11.92
CA LEU A 70 -2.90 -15.29 10.75
C LEU A 70 -2.09 -16.24 9.88
N GLU A 71 -1.37 -17.20 10.48
CA GLU A 71 -0.67 -18.26 9.75
C GLU A 71 -1.65 -19.20 9.04
N THR A 72 -2.71 -19.63 9.72
CA THR A 72 -3.71 -20.56 9.19
C THR A 72 -4.43 -19.99 7.96
N ILE A 73 -4.81 -18.73 8.02
CA ILE A 73 -5.47 -18.04 6.89
C ILE A 73 -4.49 -17.55 5.82
N ARG A 74 -3.19 -17.84 5.99
CA ARG A 74 -2.10 -17.41 5.11
C ARG A 74 -2.17 -15.91 4.82
N TYR A 75 -2.24 -15.12 5.90
CA TYR A 75 -2.36 -13.66 5.82
C TYR A 75 -1.36 -13.10 4.79
N PRO A 76 -1.83 -12.31 3.81
CA PRO A 76 -0.96 -11.75 2.78
C PRO A 76 -0.06 -10.67 3.38
N GLY A 77 1.24 -10.95 3.47
CA GLY A 77 2.25 -10.03 3.96
C GLY A 77 3.14 -10.67 5.02
N GLN A 78 4.37 -10.17 5.15
CA GLN A 78 5.33 -10.61 6.18
C GLN A 78 4.91 -10.14 7.59
N LEU A 79 3.69 -10.45 8.08
CA LEU A 79 3.17 -10.00 9.39
C LEU A 79 3.42 -8.50 9.68
N LYS A 80 3.53 -7.65 8.65
CA LYS A 80 3.75 -6.22 8.79
C LYS A 80 2.42 -5.56 9.08
N LEU A 81 2.11 -5.43 10.36
CA LEU A 81 0.90 -4.78 10.84
C LEU A 81 1.21 -3.30 11.13
N GLU A 82 1.60 -2.56 10.09
CA GLU A 82 1.99 -1.15 10.16
C GLU A 82 0.95 -0.28 9.46
N ALA A 83 0.60 0.85 10.06
CA ALA A 83 -0.25 1.84 9.40
C ALA A 83 0.41 2.36 8.10
N PRO A 84 -0.35 2.55 7.00
CA PRO A 84 -1.82 2.59 6.90
C PRO A 84 -2.50 1.23 6.67
N TYR A 85 -1.87 0.13 7.09
CA TYR A 85 -2.41 -1.22 7.06
C TYR A 85 -2.78 -1.69 5.65
N THR A 86 -1.96 -1.35 4.65
CA THR A 86 -2.21 -1.64 3.22
C THR A 86 -2.53 -3.12 2.94
N ALA A 87 -1.90 -4.05 3.65
CA ALA A 87 -2.20 -5.47 3.55
C ALA A 87 -3.64 -5.82 4.01
N PHE A 88 -4.15 -5.16 5.06
CA PHE A 88 -5.56 -5.29 5.45
C PHE A 88 -6.47 -4.71 4.40
N TYR A 89 -6.15 -3.55 3.83
CA TYR A 89 -6.92 -3.01 2.72
C TYR A 89 -7.06 -4.04 1.59
N HIS A 90 -5.96 -4.66 1.13
CA HIS A 90 -6.01 -5.66 0.05
C HIS A 90 -6.72 -6.96 0.45
N GLY A 91 -6.58 -7.40 1.70
CA GLY A 91 -7.14 -8.66 2.20
C GLY A 91 -8.51 -8.55 2.87
N ARG A 92 -9.10 -7.35 3.00
CA ARG A 92 -10.24 -7.08 3.88
C ARG A 92 -11.45 -8.00 3.67
N SER A 93 -11.79 -8.32 2.42
CA SER A 93 -12.89 -9.22 2.11
C SER A 93 -12.63 -10.64 2.59
N LEU A 94 -11.45 -11.18 2.29
CA LEU A 94 -11.01 -12.50 2.75
C LEU A 94 -10.95 -12.58 4.27
N LEU A 95 -10.41 -11.56 4.93
CA LEU A 95 -10.32 -11.51 6.39
C LEU A 95 -11.72 -11.45 7.03
N ALA A 96 -12.64 -10.68 6.46
CA ALA A 96 -14.03 -10.61 6.93
C ALA A 96 -14.77 -11.95 6.76
N ASP A 97 -14.52 -12.68 5.67
CA ASP A 97 -15.12 -14.02 5.47
C ASP A 97 -14.57 -15.06 6.46
N HIS A 98 -13.30 -14.95 6.85
CA HIS A 98 -12.73 -15.77 7.93
C HIS A 98 -13.29 -15.39 9.30
N ALA A 99 -13.38 -14.10 9.62
CA ALA A 99 -13.87 -13.61 10.92
C ALA A 99 -15.36 -13.91 11.13
N SER A 100 -16.18 -13.83 10.07
CA SER A 100 -17.61 -14.16 10.13
C SER A 100 -17.91 -15.66 10.11
N GLY A 101 -16.89 -16.52 10.04
CA GLY A 101 -17.04 -17.98 9.96
C GLY A 101 -17.52 -18.51 8.60
N ARG A 102 -17.78 -17.65 7.61
CA ARG A 102 -18.21 -18.05 6.26
C ARG A 102 -17.20 -18.95 5.55
N SER A 103 -15.92 -18.74 5.81
CA SER A 103 -14.85 -19.56 5.28
C SER A 103 -14.86 -21.00 5.82
N GLY A 104 -15.40 -21.23 7.02
CA GLY A 104 -15.40 -22.54 7.69
C GLY A 104 -14.02 -23.04 8.15
N ILE A 105 -12.96 -22.22 8.01
CA ILE A 105 -11.57 -22.60 8.31
C ILE A 105 -11.21 -22.39 9.79
N LEU A 106 -11.76 -21.36 10.43
CA LEU A 106 -11.39 -20.97 11.80
C LEU A 106 -12.42 -21.45 12.81
N GLU A 107 -11.96 -21.85 14.00
CA GLU A 107 -12.83 -22.10 15.16
C GLU A 107 -13.35 -20.78 15.76
N PRO A 108 -14.47 -20.79 16.52
CA PRO A 108 -15.08 -19.58 17.07
C PRO A 108 -14.11 -18.68 17.86
N LEU A 109 -13.22 -19.25 18.67
CA LEU A 109 -12.22 -18.46 19.41
C LEU A 109 -11.25 -17.71 18.47
N HIS A 110 -10.82 -18.36 17.39
CA HIS A 110 -9.94 -17.75 16.39
C HIS A 110 -10.68 -16.67 15.58
N GLN A 111 -11.97 -16.88 15.32
CA GLN A 111 -12.85 -15.90 14.69
C GLN A 111 -12.99 -14.65 15.56
N ASP A 112 -13.25 -14.79 16.87
CA ASP A 112 -13.39 -13.67 17.80
C ASP A 112 -12.11 -12.83 17.92
N HIS A 113 -10.94 -13.49 17.97
CA HIS A 113 -9.66 -12.80 18.01
C HIS A 113 -9.36 -12.05 16.71
N LEU A 114 -9.68 -12.65 15.55
CA LEU A 114 -9.53 -11.99 14.26
C LEU A 114 -10.50 -10.82 14.12
N GLN A 115 -11.74 -10.99 14.55
CA GLN A 115 -12.76 -9.94 14.55
C GLN A 115 -12.30 -8.75 15.40
N SER A 116 -11.77 -8.99 16.59
CA SER A 116 -11.23 -7.92 17.45
C SER A 116 -10.11 -7.12 16.78
N LEU A 117 -9.26 -7.78 16.00
CA LEU A 117 -8.20 -7.12 15.23
C LEU A 117 -8.79 -6.31 14.07
N LEU A 118 -9.76 -6.87 13.35
CA LEU A 118 -10.43 -6.18 12.25
C LEU A 118 -11.23 -4.97 12.72
N ASP A 119 -11.93 -5.07 13.85
CA ASP A 119 -12.69 -3.97 14.43
C ASP A 119 -11.78 -2.79 14.77
N TYR A 120 -10.59 -3.06 15.30
CA TYR A 120 -9.59 -2.02 15.55
C TYR A 120 -9.11 -1.36 14.24
N VAL A 121 -8.66 -2.15 13.27
CA VAL A 121 -8.11 -1.63 12.00
C VAL A 121 -9.18 -0.87 11.21
N LEU A 122 -10.39 -1.42 11.11
CA LEU A 122 -11.50 -0.80 10.40
C LEU A 122 -12.03 0.43 11.14
N GLY A 123 -12.06 0.42 12.48
CA GLY A 123 -12.42 1.59 13.26
C GLY A 123 -11.53 2.81 12.98
N PHE A 124 -10.27 2.58 12.60
CA PHE A 124 -9.33 3.64 12.26
C PHE A 124 -9.25 3.94 10.76
N CYS A 125 -9.30 2.91 9.89
CA CYS A 125 -9.02 3.06 8.46
C CYS A 125 -10.23 2.98 7.54
N ALA A 126 -11.45 2.70 8.02
CA ALA A 126 -12.60 2.47 7.15
C ALA A 126 -12.89 3.63 6.18
N ASP A 127 -12.82 4.88 6.67
CA ASP A 127 -13.09 6.06 5.84
C ASP A 127 -11.98 6.29 4.79
N ASP A 128 -10.71 6.10 5.16
CA ASP A 128 -9.56 6.15 4.24
C ASP A 128 -9.67 5.05 3.16
N TYR A 129 -10.06 3.84 3.54
CA TYR A 129 -10.24 2.73 2.59
C TYR A 129 -11.39 3.00 1.63
N LYS A 130 -12.49 3.56 2.13
CA LYS A 130 -13.62 3.95 1.31
C LYS A 130 -13.26 5.08 0.34
N ALA A 131 -12.46 6.06 0.79
CA ALA A 131 -11.96 7.12 -0.08
C ALA A 131 -11.10 6.55 -1.22
N ALA A 132 -10.20 5.61 -0.91
CA ALA A 132 -9.41 4.89 -1.91
C ALA A 132 -10.29 4.16 -2.93
N ASP A 133 -11.28 3.38 -2.44
CA ASP A 133 -12.20 2.62 -3.28
C ASP A 133 -12.98 3.51 -4.26
N VAL A 134 -13.47 4.67 -3.78
CA VAL A 134 -14.20 5.64 -4.61
C VAL A 134 -13.29 6.21 -5.70
N LEU A 135 -12.07 6.63 -5.36
CA LEU A 135 -11.12 7.15 -6.35
C LEU A 135 -10.78 6.11 -7.41
N PHE A 136 -10.47 4.88 -6.97
CA PHE A 136 -10.12 3.80 -7.87
C PHE A 136 -11.28 3.38 -8.77
N ALA A 137 -12.53 3.42 -8.28
CA ALA A 137 -13.71 3.16 -9.10
C ALA A 137 -13.89 4.24 -10.20
N MET A 138 -13.45 5.47 -9.94
CA MET A 138 -13.43 6.57 -10.91
C MET A 138 -12.22 6.52 -11.87
N GLY A 139 -11.32 5.55 -11.71
CA GLY A 139 -10.07 5.49 -12.47
C GLY A 139 -9.03 6.54 -12.07
N LEU A 140 -9.17 7.12 -10.86
CA LEU A 140 -8.32 8.15 -10.32
C LEU A 140 -7.50 7.62 -9.14
N VAL A 141 -6.40 8.28 -8.83
CA VAL A 141 -5.57 8.02 -7.65
C VAL A 141 -5.01 9.33 -7.13
N ASP A 142 -4.78 9.42 -5.84
CA ASP A 142 -4.00 10.48 -5.20
C ASP A 142 -2.75 9.92 -4.53
N LYS A 143 -1.91 10.82 -4.01
CA LYS A 143 -0.66 10.45 -3.35
C LYS A 143 -0.87 9.61 -2.08
N GLN A 144 -1.94 9.89 -1.32
CA GLN A 144 -2.23 9.21 -0.05
C GLN A 144 -2.59 7.73 -0.26
N HIS A 145 -3.37 7.45 -1.30
CA HIS A 145 -3.84 6.11 -1.63
C HIS A 145 -2.94 5.40 -2.65
N PHE A 146 -1.86 6.03 -3.12
CA PHE A 146 -1.00 5.53 -4.18
C PHE A 146 -0.48 4.10 -3.92
N GLN A 147 0.00 3.80 -2.71
CA GLN A 147 0.47 2.45 -2.36
C GLN A 147 -0.65 1.39 -2.42
N LYS A 148 -1.89 1.77 -2.12
CA LYS A 148 -3.06 0.87 -2.11
C LYS A 148 -3.45 0.39 -3.50
N LEU A 149 -2.96 1.06 -4.56
CA LEU A 149 -3.23 0.71 -5.95
C LEU A 149 -2.58 -0.62 -6.38
N PHE A 150 -1.52 -1.06 -5.70
CA PHE A 150 -0.68 -2.20 -6.09
C PHE A 150 -0.81 -3.40 -5.13
N PRO A 151 -1.91 -4.19 -5.18
CA PRO A 151 -2.02 -5.41 -4.40
C PRO A 151 -1.06 -6.51 -4.87
N PRO A 152 -0.71 -7.45 -3.98
CA PRO A 152 -0.04 -8.68 -4.39
C PRO A 152 -0.83 -9.43 -5.46
N ASN A 153 -0.11 -10.08 -6.38
CA ASN A 153 -0.61 -10.80 -7.56
C ASN A 153 -1.35 -9.94 -8.59
N GLU A 154 -1.36 -8.61 -8.46
CA GLU A 154 -1.91 -7.73 -9.47
C GLU A 154 -1.08 -7.75 -10.75
N VAL A 155 -1.76 -7.76 -11.91
CA VAL A 155 -1.09 -7.63 -13.21
C VAL A 155 -0.89 -6.16 -13.53
N LEU A 156 0.38 -5.74 -13.64
CA LEU A 156 0.78 -4.39 -13.99
C LEU A 156 1.24 -4.33 -15.43
N VAL A 157 1.18 -3.14 -16.00
CA VAL A 157 1.75 -2.85 -17.31
C VAL A 157 2.65 -1.63 -17.23
N ASP A 158 3.81 -1.71 -17.90
CA ASP A 158 4.62 -0.54 -18.21
C ASP A 158 4.15 0.02 -19.56
N ALA A 159 3.39 1.10 -19.51
CA ALA A 159 2.80 1.71 -20.71
C ALA A 159 3.78 2.62 -21.46
N LYS A 160 4.92 2.97 -20.86
CA LYS A 160 5.94 3.82 -21.50
C LYS A 160 6.97 3.01 -22.27
N ASP A 161 7.07 1.71 -22.01
CA ASP A 161 7.92 0.81 -22.79
C ASP A 161 7.36 0.66 -24.23
N PRO A 162 8.20 0.82 -25.28
CA PRO A 162 7.81 0.57 -26.67
C PRO A 162 7.26 -0.85 -26.92
N GLN A 163 7.71 -1.81 -26.12
CA GLN A 163 7.25 -3.18 -26.08
C GLN A 163 6.66 -3.47 -24.70
N PRO A 164 5.45 -2.95 -24.41
CA PRO A 164 4.86 -3.02 -23.07
C PRO A 164 4.84 -4.46 -22.58
N LEU A 165 5.37 -4.70 -21.38
CA LEU A 165 5.38 -6.00 -20.73
C LEU A 165 4.35 -6.03 -19.60
N ALA A 166 3.80 -7.22 -19.37
CA ALA A 166 2.98 -7.50 -18.21
C ALA A 166 3.83 -8.06 -17.09
N TYR A 167 3.63 -7.56 -15.88
CA TYR A 167 4.28 -8.02 -14.66
C TYR A 167 3.23 -8.44 -13.64
N SER A 168 3.56 -9.38 -12.76
CA SER A 168 2.73 -9.71 -11.59
C SER A 168 3.43 -9.22 -10.33
N THR A 169 2.67 -8.52 -9.49
CA THR A 169 3.15 -7.89 -8.26
C THR A 169 3.40 -8.94 -7.18
N ILE A 170 4.53 -8.85 -6.48
CA ILE A 170 4.84 -9.64 -5.29
C ILE A 170 4.63 -8.77 -4.04
N ASP A 171 5.24 -7.58 -4.04
CA ASP A 171 5.20 -6.65 -2.90
C ASP A 171 5.34 -5.20 -3.38
N CYS A 172 4.86 -4.26 -2.57
CA CYS A 172 4.90 -2.83 -2.82
C CYS A 172 5.33 -2.08 -1.56
N ALA A 173 6.53 -1.51 -1.57
CA ALA A 173 7.08 -0.75 -0.46
C ALA A 173 7.21 0.74 -0.82
N GLN A 174 6.99 1.62 0.17
CA GLN A 174 7.32 3.03 0.06
C GLN A 174 8.84 3.19 0.25
N ASN A 175 9.54 3.63 -0.81
CA ASN A 175 10.99 3.85 -0.75
C ASN A 175 11.32 5.32 -0.39
N HIS A 176 10.57 6.25 -0.96
CA HIS A 176 10.68 7.70 -0.75
C HIS A 176 9.27 8.31 -0.78
N PRO A 177 8.96 9.47 -0.17
CA PRO A 177 7.60 10.05 -0.16
C PRO A 177 6.89 10.23 -1.51
N LEU A 178 7.61 10.12 -2.64
CA LEU A 178 7.09 10.20 -3.99
C LEU A 178 7.36 8.94 -4.81
N GLU A 179 7.94 7.90 -4.24
CA GLU A 179 8.36 6.71 -4.98
C GLU A 179 7.95 5.42 -4.28
N LEU A 180 7.31 4.56 -5.05
CA LEU A 180 7.03 3.19 -4.68
C LEU A 180 8.03 2.26 -5.37
N LEU A 181 8.52 1.28 -4.61
CA LEU A 181 9.33 0.19 -5.12
C LEU A 181 8.47 -1.07 -5.17
N LEU A 182 8.22 -1.54 -6.39
CA LEU A 182 7.44 -2.74 -6.66
C LEU A 182 8.39 -3.91 -6.91
N THR A 183 8.25 -4.96 -6.10
CA THR A 183 8.85 -6.25 -6.40
C THR A 183 7.89 -7.01 -7.30
N VAL A 184 8.34 -7.35 -8.51
CA VAL A 184 7.48 -7.98 -9.51
C VAL A 184 8.16 -9.17 -10.15
N TRP A 185 7.38 -9.98 -10.85
CA TRP A 185 7.90 -11.01 -11.74
C TRP A 185 7.19 -11.01 -13.08
N ASN A 186 7.86 -11.48 -14.13
CA ASN A 186 7.26 -11.75 -15.42
C ASN A 186 7.83 -13.02 -16.06
N TRP A 187 7.12 -13.54 -17.06
CA TRP A 187 7.63 -14.59 -17.93
C TRP A 187 8.50 -13.97 -19.02
N GLN A 188 9.68 -14.55 -19.24
CA GLN A 188 10.58 -14.17 -20.32
C GLN A 188 11.00 -15.39 -21.14
N TYR A 189 11.34 -15.13 -22.40
CA TYR A 189 11.86 -16.13 -23.32
C TYR A 189 13.10 -15.57 -24.03
N ASP A 190 14.27 -16.06 -23.64
CA ASP A 190 15.59 -15.76 -24.23
C ASP A 190 16.25 -17.03 -24.78
N GLY A 191 15.41 -17.95 -25.31
CA GLY A 191 15.77 -19.32 -25.66
C GLY A 191 15.33 -20.34 -24.59
N LEU A 192 15.15 -19.89 -23.34
CA LEU A 192 14.53 -20.67 -22.27
C LEU A 192 13.32 -19.92 -21.70
N PHE A 193 12.23 -20.64 -21.48
CA PHE A 193 11.05 -20.07 -20.83
C PHE A 193 11.27 -20.04 -19.31
N ARG A 194 11.40 -18.85 -18.74
CA ARG A 194 11.71 -18.68 -17.31
C ARG A 194 10.97 -17.51 -16.68
N GLN A 195 10.72 -17.65 -15.39
CA GLN A 195 10.26 -16.56 -14.54
C GLN A 195 11.45 -15.68 -14.17
N LYS A 196 11.29 -14.37 -14.32
CA LYS A 196 12.28 -13.38 -13.90
C LYS A 196 11.67 -12.44 -12.87
N ASN A 197 12.33 -12.32 -11.73
CA ASN A 197 12.00 -11.30 -10.75
C ASN A 197 12.72 -9.99 -11.11
N SER A 198 12.07 -8.86 -10.88
CA SER A 198 12.59 -7.53 -11.17
C SER A 198 12.02 -6.51 -10.19
N LEU A 199 12.67 -5.36 -10.10
CA LEU A 199 12.20 -4.21 -9.33
C LEU A 199 11.74 -3.13 -10.30
N LEU A 200 10.53 -2.61 -10.08
CA LEU A 200 10.01 -1.45 -10.80
C LEU A 200 9.87 -0.28 -9.82
N THR A 201 10.31 0.90 -10.23
CA THR A 201 10.11 2.13 -9.47
C THR A 201 8.97 2.92 -10.10
N VAL A 202 7.95 3.25 -9.31
CA VAL A 202 6.83 4.08 -9.75
C VAL A 202 6.88 5.40 -8.99
N THR A 203 7.18 6.46 -9.73
CA THR A 203 7.30 7.82 -9.19
C THR A 203 5.97 8.56 -9.34
N TRP A 204 5.51 9.15 -8.25
CA TRP A 204 4.41 10.10 -8.20
C TRP A 204 4.82 11.41 -8.90
N PRO A 205 3.99 11.98 -9.79
CA PRO A 205 4.31 13.27 -10.41
C PRO A 205 4.41 14.38 -9.37
N SER A 206 5.12 15.47 -9.66
CA SER A 206 5.25 16.64 -8.78
C SER A 206 3.95 17.47 -8.68
N TYR A 207 2.83 16.81 -8.42
CA TYR A 207 1.48 17.35 -8.34
C TYR A 207 0.77 16.75 -7.12
N ASP A 208 0.19 17.60 -6.28
CA ASP A 208 -0.44 17.17 -5.01
C ASP A 208 -1.93 16.83 -5.12
N GLY A 209 -2.49 16.77 -6.33
CA GLY A 209 -3.90 16.43 -6.56
C GLY A 209 -4.12 14.99 -7.06
N GLN A 210 -5.34 14.73 -7.51
CA GLN A 210 -5.73 13.46 -8.11
C GLN A 210 -5.31 13.40 -9.58
N ILE A 211 -4.87 12.24 -10.03
CA ILE A 211 -4.51 11.98 -11.43
C ILE A 211 -5.21 10.72 -11.94
N PRO A 212 -5.43 10.59 -13.27
CA PRO A 212 -5.84 9.33 -13.85
C PRO A 212 -4.81 8.23 -13.57
N ILE A 213 -5.27 7.03 -13.20
CA ILE A 213 -4.39 5.88 -12.95
C ILE A 213 -3.57 5.55 -14.21
N SER A 214 -4.17 5.66 -15.39
CA SER A 214 -3.50 5.44 -16.68
C SER A 214 -2.43 6.48 -17.04
N ALA A 215 -2.35 7.60 -16.31
CA ALA A 215 -1.27 8.58 -16.49
C ALA A 215 0.03 8.18 -15.77
N LEU A 216 -0.02 7.18 -14.88
CA LEU A 216 1.18 6.61 -14.25
C LEU A 216 2.01 5.84 -15.29
N PRO A 217 3.35 5.80 -15.13
CA PRO A 217 4.20 5.01 -16.03
C PRO A 217 3.90 3.51 -15.95
N VAL A 218 3.66 3.03 -14.72
CA VAL A 218 3.29 1.64 -14.43
C VAL A 218 1.99 1.67 -13.64
N TYR A 219 1.00 0.90 -14.09
CA TYR A 219 -0.30 0.84 -13.43
C TYR A 219 -0.97 -0.54 -13.59
N PRO A 220 -1.98 -0.87 -12.76
CA PRO A 220 -2.71 -2.12 -12.90
C PRO A 220 -3.46 -2.22 -14.22
N LEU A 221 -3.25 -3.32 -14.96
CA LEU A 221 -3.77 -3.54 -16.31
C LEU A 221 -5.30 -3.43 -16.41
N ARG A 222 -6.03 -3.65 -15.30
CA ARG A 222 -7.48 -3.47 -15.24
C ARG A 222 -7.97 -2.04 -15.52
N TYR A 223 -7.08 -1.05 -15.41
CA TYR A 223 -7.37 0.36 -15.72
C TYR A 223 -6.91 0.77 -17.13
N ASP A 224 -6.40 -0.16 -17.93
CA ASP A 224 -6.08 0.13 -19.32
C ASP A 224 -7.37 0.39 -20.13
N THR A 225 -7.33 1.46 -20.91
CA THR A 225 -8.41 1.83 -21.85
C THR A 225 -7.92 1.88 -23.30
N THR A 226 -6.68 1.46 -23.56
CA THR A 226 -6.03 1.59 -24.88
C THR A 226 -6.12 0.34 -25.75
N GLY A 227 -6.63 -0.78 -25.21
CA GLY A 227 -6.64 -2.07 -25.87
C GLY A 227 -5.32 -2.85 -25.70
N LEU A 228 -4.49 -2.41 -24.76
CA LEU A 228 -3.19 -3.02 -24.47
C LEU A 228 -3.37 -4.39 -23.82
N LYS A 229 -4.41 -4.57 -23.00
CA LYS A 229 -4.76 -5.88 -22.43
C LYS A 229 -4.96 -6.94 -23.51
N GLU A 230 -5.77 -6.65 -24.53
CA GLU A 230 -6.07 -7.57 -25.62
C GLU A 230 -4.80 -7.92 -26.39
N ARG A 231 -3.99 -6.92 -26.73
CA ARG A 231 -2.69 -7.11 -27.40
C ARG A 231 -1.73 -7.99 -26.58
N LEU A 232 -1.68 -7.81 -25.26
CA LEU A 232 -0.84 -8.61 -24.38
C LEU A 232 -1.31 -10.06 -24.31
N ILE A 233 -2.63 -10.29 -24.29
CA ILE A 233 -3.23 -11.63 -24.31
C ILE A 233 -2.93 -12.32 -25.63
N GLU A 234 -3.17 -11.66 -26.77
CA GLU A 234 -2.89 -12.21 -28.10
C GLU A 234 -1.42 -12.59 -28.26
N ARG A 235 -0.51 -11.70 -27.84
CA ARG A 235 0.93 -11.97 -27.85
C ARG A 235 1.25 -13.15 -26.94
N GLY A 236 0.72 -13.19 -25.72
CA GLY A 236 0.92 -14.30 -24.79
C GLY A 236 0.43 -15.64 -25.33
N GLN A 237 -0.72 -15.65 -26.01
CA GLN A 237 -1.26 -16.85 -26.68
C GLN A 237 -0.32 -17.31 -27.81
N MET A 238 0.16 -16.41 -28.66
CA MET A 238 1.12 -16.74 -29.70
C MET A 238 2.41 -17.35 -29.11
N PHE A 239 2.97 -16.74 -28.06
CA PHE A 239 4.13 -17.31 -27.35
C PHE A 239 3.82 -18.68 -26.75
N TRP A 240 2.63 -18.87 -26.17
CA TRP A 240 2.22 -20.14 -25.58
C TRP A 240 2.01 -21.24 -26.61
N GLU A 241 1.56 -20.92 -27.82
CA GLU A 241 1.47 -21.86 -28.93
C GLU A 241 2.86 -22.36 -29.37
N CYS A 242 3.87 -21.49 -29.32
CA CYS A 242 5.27 -21.83 -29.62
C CYS A 242 5.91 -22.80 -28.59
N ARG A 243 5.24 -23.13 -27.48
CA ARG A 243 5.71 -24.17 -26.54
C ARG A 243 5.85 -25.55 -27.20
N LYS A 244 5.11 -25.78 -28.29
CA LYS A 244 5.31 -26.89 -29.21
C LYS A 244 5.87 -26.31 -30.50
N ARG A 245 6.73 -27.06 -31.21
CA ARG A 245 7.28 -26.63 -32.51
C ARG A 245 6.14 -26.20 -33.43
N LYS A 246 6.10 -24.91 -33.74
CA LYS A 246 5.12 -24.28 -34.62
C LYS A 246 5.90 -23.38 -35.58
N PHE A 247 5.56 -23.46 -36.87
CA PHE A 247 6.15 -22.57 -37.86
C PHE A 247 5.55 -21.17 -37.69
N VAL A 248 6.38 -20.20 -37.36
CA VAL A 248 5.98 -18.79 -37.23
C VAL A 248 6.67 -18.03 -38.35
N SER A 249 5.88 -17.48 -39.27
CA SER A 249 6.38 -16.56 -40.29
C SER A 249 6.37 -15.15 -39.70
N TYR A 250 7.52 -14.47 -39.73
CA TYR A 250 7.64 -13.07 -39.34
C TYR A 250 7.92 -12.24 -40.57
N GLU A 251 6.95 -11.43 -40.98
CA GLU A 251 7.13 -10.43 -42.03
C GLU A 251 7.56 -9.12 -41.39
N SER A 252 8.87 -8.89 -41.38
CA SER A 252 9.46 -7.60 -41.00
C SER A 252 9.16 -6.57 -42.07
N SER A 253 8.58 -5.42 -41.71
CA SER A 253 8.45 -4.28 -42.62
C SER A 253 9.80 -3.60 -42.97
N ASN A 254 10.89 -4.04 -42.34
CA ASN A 254 12.26 -3.69 -42.71
C ASN A 254 13.03 -4.93 -43.16
N SER A 255 13.31 -4.98 -44.46
CA SER A 255 14.10 -6.02 -45.11
C SER A 255 15.55 -6.02 -44.59
N ALA A 256 15.82 -6.83 -43.58
CA ALA A 256 17.09 -7.51 -43.38
C ALA A 256 16.79 -8.79 -42.59
N LEU A 257 16.61 -9.89 -43.31
CA LEU A 257 16.47 -11.22 -42.74
C LEU A 257 17.77 -11.60 -42.02
N GLU A 258 17.87 -11.30 -40.73
CA GLU A 258 18.76 -12.06 -39.85
C GLU A 258 18.01 -13.30 -39.37
N LEU A 259 18.21 -14.40 -40.09
CA LEU A 259 17.84 -15.74 -39.65
C LEU A 259 18.71 -16.10 -38.45
N GLN A 260 18.22 -15.84 -37.24
CA GLN A 260 18.73 -16.54 -36.06
C GLN A 260 18.02 -17.89 -35.95
N THR A 261 18.77 -18.95 -36.27
CA THR A 261 18.39 -20.34 -35.94
C THR A 261 18.37 -20.52 -34.43
N VAL A 262 17.22 -20.93 -33.90
CA VAL A 262 17.03 -21.47 -32.54
C VAL A 262 17.19 -22.99 -32.59
#